data_AF-A0A0F9J3Z4-F1
#
_entry.id   AF-A0A0F9J3Z4-F1
#
_cell.length_a   1.000
_cell.length_b   1.000
_cell.length_c   1.000
_cell.angle_alpha   90.00
_cell.angle_beta   90.00
_cell.angle_gamma   90.00
#
_symmetry.space_group_name_H-M   'P 1'
#
loop_
_entity.id
_entity.type
_entity.pdbx_description
1 polymer ?
#
loop_
_entity_poly.entity_id
_entity_poly.type
_entity_poly.pdbx_seq_one_letter_code
_entity_poly.pdbx_strand_id
1 'polypeptide(L)'
;MERLKILSNEEVCRIHDTALGVLEKTGLIIHHEDLLKKLLDAGFKVNENKKRVWFLLSIILCSRFPRPTRFQMRPPWCRLGWGRGM
;
A
#
# COMPACT_ATOMS: atom_id res chain seq x y z
N MET A 1 0.44 -20.33 -19.50
CA MET A 1 0.41 -18.92 -19.92
C MET A 1 1.57 -18.20 -19.26
N GLU A 2 2.63 -17.94 -20.00
CA GLU A 2 3.69 -17.04 -19.53
C GLU A 2 3.16 -15.61 -19.44
N ARG A 3 3.47 -14.93 -18.34
CA ARG A 3 3.17 -13.51 -18.19
C ARG A 3 4.18 -12.73 -19.01
N LEU A 4 3.71 -11.94 -19.97
CA LEU A 4 4.52 -10.96 -20.67
C LEU A 4 5.15 -9.99 -19.65
N LYS A 5 6.48 -10.05 -19.50
CA LYS A 5 7.25 -9.06 -18.76
C LYS A 5 7.64 -7.94 -19.72
N ILE A 6 6.96 -6.80 -19.59
CA ILE A 6 7.21 -5.60 -20.40
C ILE A 6 8.42 -4.82 -19.88
N LEU A 7 8.74 -4.97 -18.60
CA LEU A 7 9.84 -4.28 -17.93
C LEU A 7 10.82 -5.30 -17.33
N SER A 8 12.10 -5.01 -17.46
CA SER A 8 13.19 -5.68 -16.74
C SER A 8 13.10 -5.39 -15.24
N ASN A 9 13.73 -6.25 -14.43
CA ASN A 9 13.77 -6.03 -12.98
C ASN A 9 14.48 -4.71 -12.62
N GLU A 10 15.48 -4.31 -13.40
CA GLU A 10 16.21 -3.06 -13.20
C GLU A 10 15.33 -1.85 -13.45
N GLU A 11 14.52 -1.86 -14.51
CA GLU A 11 13.54 -0.80 -14.79
C GLU A 11 12.47 -0.71 -13.70
N VAL A 12 12.02 -1.85 -13.18
CA VAL A 12 11.09 -1.89 -12.04
C VAL A 12 11.72 -1.28 -10.79
N CYS A 13 12.99 -1.58 -10.49
CA CYS A 13 13.72 -0.97 -9.38
C CYS A 13 13.86 0.54 -9.56
N ARG A 14 14.19 1.02 -10.77
CA ARG A 14 14.30 2.46 -11.05
C ARG A 14 12.99 3.21 -10.86
N ILE A 15 11.87 2.64 -11.31
CA ILE A 15 10.54 3.21 -11.08
C ILE A 15 10.23 3.24 -9.59
N HIS A 16 10.53 2.15 -8.87
CA HIS A 16 10.32 2.07 -7.43
C HIS A 16 11.10 3.16 -6.68
N ASP A 17 12.40 3.29 -6.94
CA ASP A 17 13.27 4.26 -6.26
C ASP A 17 12.87 5.70 -6.58
N THR A 18 12.47 5.96 -7.84
CA THR A 18 11.97 7.28 -8.26
C THR A 18 10.68 7.63 -7.53
N ALA A 19 9.73 6.69 -7.44
CA ALA A 19 8.47 6.90 -6.74
C ALA A 19 8.69 7.15 -5.24
N LEU A 20 9.63 6.43 -4.62
CA LEU A 20 10.01 6.66 -3.23
C LEU A 20 10.63 8.06 -3.03
N GLY A 21 11.50 8.49 -3.94
CA GLY A 21 12.09 9.83 -3.88
C GLY A 21 11.05 10.96 -4.02
N VAL A 22 10.01 10.75 -4.82
CA VAL A 22 8.88 11.70 -4.90
C VAL A 22 8.12 11.73 -3.57
N LEU A 23 7.74 10.57 -3.02
CA LEU A 23 7.01 10.49 -1.75
C LEU A 23 7.79 11.10 -0.57
N GLU A 24 9.11 10.98 -0.58
CA GLU A 24 9.99 11.58 0.44
C GLU A 24 10.08 13.10 0.32
N LYS A 25 10.16 13.64 -0.91
CA LYS A 25 10.31 15.09 -1.14
C LYS A 25 8.99 15.84 -1.06
N THR A 26 7.97 15.35 -1.75
CA THR A 26 6.70 16.07 -1.90
C THR A 26 5.76 15.82 -0.73
N GLY A 27 5.79 14.59 -0.20
CA GLY A 27 4.81 14.09 0.75
C GLY A 27 3.44 13.81 0.10
N LEU A 28 2.55 13.19 0.86
CA LEU A 28 1.17 12.88 0.47
C LEU A 28 0.20 13.70 1.30
N ILE A 29 -0.82 14.26 0.64
CA ILE A 29 -1.92 14.94 1.33
C ILE A 29 -2.97 13.89 1.68
N ILE A 30 -3.34 13.82 2.96
CA ILE A 30 -4.33 12.88 3.48
C ILE A 30 -5.39 13.68 4.23
N HIS A 31 -6.60 13.72 3.69
CA HIS A 31 -7.70 14.47 4.30
C HIS A 31 -8.31 13.79 5.53
N HIS A 32 -8.00 12.51 5.75
CA HIS A 32 -8.54 11.71 6.85
C HIS A 32 -7.69 11.81 8.11
N GLU A 33 -8.26 12.38 9.17
CA GLU A 33 -7.52 12.72 10.40
C GLU A 33 -7.07 11.49 11.19
N ASP A 34 -7.90 10.45 11.28
CA ASP A 34 -7.48 9.22 11.98
C ASP A 34 -6.31 8.50 11.28
N LEU A 35 -6.20 8.65 9.96
CA LEU A 35 -5.10 8.07 9.21
C LEU A 35 -3.82 8.87 9.46
N LEU A 36 -3.91 10.21 9.57
CA LEU A 36 -2.78 11.05 9.95
C LEU A 36 -2.23 10.68 11.34
N LYS A 37 -3.12 10.44 12.32
CA LYS A 37 -2.72 9.99 13.67
C LYS A 37 -2.00 8.65 13.64
N LYS A 38 -2.55 7.65 12.94
CA LYS A 38 -1.90 6.34 12.79
C LYS A 38 -0.52 6.42 12.12
N LEU A 39 -0.37 7.33 11.16
CA LEU A 39 0.91 7.54 10.50
C LEU A 39 1.91 8.26 11.41
N LEU A 40 1.45 9.22 12.22
CA LEU A 40 2.28 9.83 13.25
C LEU A 40 2.76 8.77 14.26
N ASP A 41 1.87 7.90 14.74
CA ASP A 41 2.19 6.80 15.67
C ASP A 41 3.17 5.79 15.07
N ALA A 42 3.10 5.57 13.75
CA ALA A 42 4.03 4.71 13.02
C ALA A 42 5.40 5.39 12.74
N GLY A 43 5.63 6.60 13.25
CA GLY A 43 6.90 7.32 13.13
C GLY A 43 7.07 8.10 11.83
N PHE A 44 6.01 8.31 11.06
CA PHE A 44 6.07 9.17 9.88
C PHE A 44 6.10 10.65 10.25
N LYS A 45 6.75 11.46 9.41
CA LYS A 45 6.74 12.92 9.56
C LYS A 45 5.40 13.45 9.07
N VAL A 46 4.57 13.94 9.98
CA VAL A 46 3.24 14.49 9.66
C VAL A 46 3.21 15.99 9.95
N ASN A 47 2.58 16.76 9.06
CA ASN A 47 2.18 18.14 9.29
C ASN A 47 0.65 18.21 9.25
N GLU A 48 0.05 18.30 10.42
CA GLU A 48 -1.41 18.30 10.61
C GLU A 48 -2.06 19.54 9.98
N ASN A 49 -1.43 20.71 10.11
CA ASN A 49 -1.93 21.97 9.53
C ASN A 49 -2.10 21.90 8.01
N LYS A 50 -1.16 21.24 7.33
CA LYS A 50 -1.19 21.07 5.86
C LYS A 50 -1.77 19.72 5.43
N LYS A 51 -2.26 18.91 6.37
CA LYS A 51 -2.74 17.54 6.16
C LYS A 51 -1.76 16.70 5.32
N ARG A 52 -0.46 16.89 5.54
CA ARG A 52 0.61 16.32 4.69
C ARG A 52 1.52 15.40 5.47
N VAL A 53 1.84 14.25 4.88
CA VAL A 53 2.74 13.24 5.45
C VAL A 53 3.93 13.05 4.52
N TRP A 54 5.14 13.00 5.07
CA TRP A 54 6.34 12.63 4.32
C TRP A 54 6.74 11.20 4.69
N PHE A 55 7.02 10.41 3.67
CA PHE A 55 7.45 9.03 3.84
C PHE A 55 8.96 8.95 3.76
N LEU A 56 9.60 8.58 4.87
CA LEU A 56 11.03 8.28 4.89
C LEU A 56 11.26 6.90 4.29
N LEU A 57 12.24 6.81 3.38
CA LEU A 57 12.64 5.57 2.72
C LEU A 57 12.93 4.43 3.72
N SER A 58 13.52 4.76 4.87
CA SER A 58 13.83 3.81 5.94
C SER A 58 12.60 3.09 6.49
N ILE A 59 11.45 3.76 6.60
CA ILE A 59 10.22 3.19 7.14
C ILE A 59 9.50 2.34 6.09
N ILE A 60 9.52 2.76 4.81
CA ILE A 60 8.88 2.01 3.72
C ILE A 60 9.60 0.68 3.47
N LEU A 61 10.94 0.69 3.50
CA LEU A 61 11.73 -0.53 3.30
C LEU A 61 11.49 -1.55 4.42
N CYS A 62 11.31 -1.08 5.66
CA CYS A 62 11.01 -1.94 6.80
C CYS A 62 9.57 -2.50 6.77
N SER A 63 8.62 -1.79 6.15
CA SER A 63 7.20 -2.19 6.07
C SER A 63 6.85 -3.13 4.90
N ARG A 64 7.84 -3.85 4.35
CA ARG A 64 7.60 -5.03 3.49
C ARG A 64 7.00 -6.18 4.30
N PHE A 65 5.77 -6.00 4.77
CA PHE A 65 4.95 -7.08 5.29
C PHE A 65 4.74 -8.14 4.21
N PRO A 66 4.61 -9.43 4.58
CA PRO A 66 4.15 -10.45 3.65
C PRO A 66 2.73 -10.09 3.19
N ARG A 67 2.62 -9.52 1.98
CA ARG A 67 1.33 -9.26 1.35
C ARG A 67 0.82 -10.56 0.77
N PRO A 68 -0.38 -11.03 1.13
CA PRO A 68 -0.94 -12.23 0.54
C PRO A 68 -1.13 -12.01 -0.97
N THR A 69 -0.50 -12.87 -1.77
CA THR A 69 -0.53 -12.84 -3.24
C THR A 69 -1.85 -13.33 -3.83
N ARG A 70 -2.72 -13.90 -2.99
CA ARG A 70 -4.03 -14.41 -3.39
C ARG A 70 -5.05 -14.06 -2.31
N PHE A 71 -5.97 -13.18 -2.67
CA PHE A 71 -7.22 -13.00 -1.94
C PHE A 71 -8.33 -13.72 -2.70
N GLN A 72 -9.04 -14.62 -2.04
CA GLN A 72 -10.26 -15.19 -2.58
C GLN A 72 -11.44 -14.36 -2.07
N MET A 73 -11.96 -13.49 -2.91
CA MET A 73 -13.22 -12.81 -2.64
C MET A 73 -14.34 -13.85 -2.65
N ARG A 74 -14.92 -14.14 -1.48
CA ARG A 74 -16.09 -15.02 -1.39
C ARG A 74 -17.34 -14.18 -1.59
N PRO A 75 -18.21 -14.53 -2.56
CA PRO A 75 -19.49 -13.89 -2.70
C PRO A 75 -20.29 -13.98 -1.39
N PRO A 76 -21.08 -12.95 -1.04
CA PRO A 76 -21.79 -12.90 0.24
C PRO A 76 -22.77 -14.08 0.42
N TRP A 77 -23.33 -14.62 -0.67
CA TRP A 77 -24.23 -15.79 -0.65
C TRP A 77 -23.52 -17.12 -0.31
N CYS A 78 -22.20 -17.24 -0.41
CA CYS A 78 -21.48 -18.46 -0.03
C CYS A 78 -21.39 -18.69 1.49
N ARG A 79 -21.81 -17.71 2.31
CA ARG A 79 -21.78 -17.79 3.78
C ARG A 79 -23.10 -18.29 4.38
N LEU A 80 -24.18 -18.22 3.60
CA LEU A 80 -25.47 -18.82 3.92
C LEU A 80 -25.40 -20.25 3.39
N GLY A 81 -25.38 -21.24 4.28
CA GLY A 81 -25.29 -22.66 3.92
C GLY A 81 -26.52 -23.17 3.17
N TRP A 82 -26.76 -22.68 1.96
CA TRP A 82 -27.75 -23.20 1.02
C TRP A 82 -27.00 -24.00 -0.04
N GLY A 83 -26.60 -25.18 0.40
CA GLY A 83 -25.87 -26.18 -0.39
C GLY A 83 -26.18 -27.57 0.13
N ARG A 84 -27.48 -27.91 0.18
CA ARG A 84 -27.98 -29.29 0.11
C ARG A 84 -29.49 -29.23 -0.14
N GLY A 85 -29.87 -29.50 -1.39
CA GLY A 85 -31.27 -29.56 -1.80
C GLY A 85 -31.37 -29.72 -3.30
N MET A 86 -31.49 -30.99 -3.72
CA MET A 86 -31.74 -31.52 -5.07
C MET A 86 -30.50 -31.76 -5.93
#